data_AF-A0A8S3BRI5-F1
#
_entry.id   AF-A0A8S3BRI5-F1
#
_cell.length_a   1.000
_cell.length_b   1.000
_cell.length_c   1.000
_cell.angle_alpha   90.00
_cell.angle_beta   90.00
_cell.angle_gamma   90.00
#
_symmetry.space_group_name_H-M   'P 1'
#
loop_
_entity.id
_entity.type
_entity.pdbx_description
1 polymer ?
#
loop_
_entity_poly.entity_id
_entity_poly.type
_entity_poly.pdbx_seq_one_letter_code
_entity_poly.pdbx_strand_id
1 'polypeptide(L)' 'MLAYKPGVHQYRCCTHNHGMGWPYYAEEAWLATYDGGLCASLYVSNQVTALVGPNDGTQVTIIEETDYPFDGTVKFRFQ' A
#
# COMPACT_ATOMS: atom_id res chain seq x y z
N MET A 1 -15.77 -13.31 -10.96
CA MET A 1 -15.86 -14.31 -9.88
C MET A 1 -15.01 -15.50 -10.31
N LEU A 2 -13.86 -15.72 -9.66
CA LEU A 2 -12.95 -16.81 -9.99
C LEU A 2 -13.73 -18.13 -9.86
N ALA A 3 -14.03 -18.75 -11.01
CA ALA A 3 -14.57 -20.10 -11.01
C ALA A 3 -13.46 -21.02 -10.51
N TYR A 4 -13.49 -21.33 -9.21
CA TYR A 4 -12.71 -22.44 -8.68
C TYR A 4 -13.27 -23.70 -9.35
N LYS A 5 -12.61 -24.12 -10.43
CA LYS A 5 -12.92 -25.34 -11.17
C LYS A 5 -11.90 -26.38 -10.71
N PRO A 6 -12.29 -27.31 -9.82
CA PRO A 6 -11.39 -28.38 -9.38
C PRO A 6 -10.83 -29.13 -10.60
N GLY A 7 -9.52 -29.38 -10.62
CA GLY A 7 -8.87 -30.20 -11.66
C GLY A 7 -8.32 -29.47 -12.88
N VAL A 8 -8.47 -28.13 -13.00
CA VAL A 8 -7.80 -27.36 -14.07
C VAL A 8 -6.41 -26.94 -13.60
N HIS A 9 -5.38 -27.69 -14.00
CA HIS A 9 -3.98 -27.44 -13.63
C HIS A 9 -3.16 -26.69 -14.70
N GLN A 10 -3.76 -26.41 -15.86
CA GLN A 10 -3.10 -25.90 -17.07
C GLN A 10 -2.91 -24.37 -17.06
N TYR A 11 -3.69 -23.62 -16.26
CA TYR A 11 -3.64 -22.15 -16.21
C TYR A 11 -3.54 -21.67 -14.76
N ARG A 12 -2.32 -21.70 -14.20
CA ARG A 12 -2.05 -21.32 -12.80
C ARG A 12 -1.65 -19.85 -12.62
N CYS A 13 -1.58 -19.07 -13.70
CA CYS A 13 -1.16 -17.67 -13.62
C CYS A 13 -2.05 -16.84 -12.69
N CYS A 14 -3.37 -17.02 -12.72
CA CYS A 14 -4.27 -16.30 -11.81
C CYS A 14 -4.02 -16.67 -10.34
N THR A 15 -3.92 -17.96 -10.01
CA THR A 15 -3.70 -18.41 -8.63
C THR A 15 -2.33 -18.01 -8.12
N HIS A 16 -1.32 -18.01 -8.99
CA HIS A 16 0.03 -17.55 -8.69
C HIS A 16 0.06 -16.03 -8.46
N ASN A 17 -0.56 -15.25 -9.34
CA ASN A 17 -0.55 -13.79 -9.27
C ASN A 17 -1.44 -13.24 -8.16
N HIS A 18 -2.51 -13.94 -7.78
CA HIS A 18 -3.47 -13.46 -6.78
C HIS A 18 -2.80 -13.17 -5.43
N GLY A 19 -1.85 -14.01 -5.01
CA GLY A 19 -1.13 -13.80 -3.76
C GLY A 19 -0.20 -12.58 -3.79
N MET A 20 0.28 -12.18 -4.97
CA MET A 20 1.18 -11.04 -5.12
C MET A 20 0.47 -9.69 -4.91
N GLY A 21 -0.86 -9.65 -5.00
CA GLY A 21 -1.63 -8.41 -4.78
C GLY A 21 -1.41 -7.81 -3.39
N TRP A 22 -1.24 -8.63 -2.35
CA TRP A 22 -1.06 -8.14 -0.98
C TRP A 22 0.29 -7.47 -0.70
N PRO A 23 1.45 -8.07 -1.04
CA PRO A 23 2.73 -7.38 -0.88
C PRO A 23 2.82 -6.12 -1.76
N TYR A 24 2.28 -6.15 -2.99
CA TYR A 24 2.23 -4.94 -3.81
C TYR A 24 1.32 -3.87 -3.22
N TYR A 25 0.20 -4.23 -2.60
CA TYR A 25 -0.66 -3.26 -1.92
C TYR A 25 0.06 -2.57 -0.76
N ALA A 26 0.86 -3.30 0.01
CA ALA A 26 1.67 -2.73 1.09
C ALA A 26 2.83 -1.86 0.57
N GLU A 27 3.51 -2.32 -0.49
CA GLU A 27 4.61 -1.60 -1.15
C GLU A 27 4.13 -0.28 -1.78
N GLU A 28 2.95 -0.29 -2.40
CA GLU A 28 2.38 0.86 -3.12
C GLU A 28 1.51 1.76 -2.22
N ALA A 29 1.40 1.48 -0.92
CA ALA A 29 0.62 2.31 0.00
C ALA A 29 1.20 3.73 0.13
N TRP A 30 2.54 3.83 0.15
CA TRP A 30 3.27 5.08 0.27
C TRP A 30 4.32 5.21 -0.82
N LEU A 31 4.30 6.34 -1.54
CA LEU A 31 5.20 6.59 -2.67
C LEU A 31 5.91 7.94 -2.51
N ALA A 32 7.17 8.01 -2.93
CA ALA A 32 7.87 9.28 -3.07
C ALA A 32 7.30 10.07 -4.26
N THR A 33 7.12 11.39 -4.10
CA THR A 33 6.71 12.27 -5.20
C THR A 33 7.92 12.89 -5.88
N TYR A 34 7.75 13.31 -7.14
CA TYR A 34 8.85 13.84 -7.96
C TYR A 34 9.49 15.11 -7.39
N ASP A 35 8.76 15.87 -6.58
CA ASP A 35 9.16 17.11 -5.92
C ASP A 35 9.73 16.88 -4.51
N GLY A 36 10.05 15.63 -4.16
CA GLY A 36 10.65 15.26 -2.87
C GLY A 36 9.64 15.15 -1.73
N GLY A 37 8.35 15.06 -2.03
CA GLY A 37 7.30 14.79 -1.07
C GLY A 37 7.03 13.29 -0.85
N LEU A 38 5.99 13.02 -0.08
CA LEU A 38 5.52 11.68 0.26
C LEU A 38 4.00 11.62 0.04
N CYS A 39 3.56 10.61 -0.70
CA CYS A 39 2.16 10.42 -1.11
C CYS A 39 1.59 9.16 -0.46
N ALA A 40 0.47 9.30 0.26
CA ALA A 40 -0.41 8.19 0.59
C ALA A 40 -1.21 7.82 -0.67
N SER A 41 -0.72 6.84 -1.43
CA SER A 41 -1.27 6.42 -2.72
C SER A 41 -2.47 5.48 -2.54
N LEU A 42 -2.45 4.64 -1.50
CA LEU A 42 -3.54 3.74 -1.12
C LEU A 42 -3.79 3.87 0.38
N TYR A 43 -5.07 3.88 0.79
CA TYR A 43 -5.43 3.98 2.20
C TYR A 43 -5.52 2.60 2.87
N VAL A 44 -4.76 2.43 3.95
CA VAL A 44 -4.75 1.22 4.78
C VAL A 44 -4.13 1.56 6.13
N SER A 45 -4.64 0.97 7.22
CA SER A 45 -4.03 1.13 8.53
C SER A 45 -2.57 0.66 8.50
N ASN A 46 -1.62 1.60 8.62
CA ASN A 46 -0.19 1.34 8.45
C ASN A 46 0.68 2.36 9.22
N GLN A 47 2.00 2.15 9.15
CA GLN A 47 3.01 3.12 9.56
C GLN A 47 4.10 3.18 8.48
N VAL A 48 4.53 4.39 8.12
CA VAL A 48 5.66 4.63 7.22
C VAL A 48 6.72 5.49 7.89
N THR A 49 7.98 5.17 7.65
CA THR A 49 9.12 6.03 7.99
C THR A 49 9.91 6.31 6.71
N ALA A 50 10.07 7.59 6.37
CA ALA A 50 10.71 7.99 5.12
C ALA A 50 11.50 9.29 5.28
N LEU A 51 12.43 9.55 4.34
CA LEU A 51 13.10 10.84 4.19
C LEU A 51 12.29 11.71 3.22
N VAL A 52 11.95 12.93 3.63
CA VAL A 52 11.12 13.86 2.85
C VAL A 52 11.81 15.22 2.72
N GLY A 53 11.75 15.83 1.54
CA GLY A 53 12.38 17.11 1.23
C GLY A 53 13.71 16.99 0.47
N PRO A 54 14.35 18.13 0.15
CA PRO A 54 15.57 18.16 -0.66
C PRO A 54 16.81 17.66 0.10
N ASN A 55 17.87 17.34 -0.66
CA ASN A 55 19.17 16.85 -0.16
C ASN A 55 19.02 15.54 0.65
N ASP A 56 19.57 15.50 1.88
CA ASP A 56 19.47 14.34 2.78
C ASP A 56 18.06 14.14 3.35
N GLY A 57 17.13 15.07 3.09
CA GLY A 57 15.75 15.03 3.56
C GLY A 57 15.59 15.16 5.07
N THR A 58 14.35 15.12 5.53
CA THR A 58 13.97 15.02 6.94
C THR A 58 13.32 13.67 7.16
N GLN A 59 13.79 12.91 8.13
CA GLN A 59 13.12 11.67 8.52
C GLN A 59 11.78 12.01 9.19
N VAL A 60 10.70 11.46 8.65
CA VAL A 60 9.36 11.56 9.20
C VAL A 60 8.79 10.18 9.42
N THR A 61 8.01 10.03 10.48
CA THR A 61 7.20 8.83 10.71
C THR A 61 5.74 9.22 10.73
N ILE A 62 4.94 8.57 9.88
CA ILE A 62 3.51 8.82 9.75
C ILE A 62 2.77 7.54 10.10
N ILE A 63 1.77 7.65 10.97
CA ILE A 63 0.83 6.57 11.29
C ILE A 63 -0.50 6.90 10.63
N GLU A 64 -0.99 5.99 9.80
CA GLU A 64 -2.30 6.06 9.16
C GLU A 64 -3.28 5.17 9.93
N GLU A 65 -4.35 5.78 10.43
CA GLU A 65 -5.45 5.09 11.13
C GLU A 65 -6.73 5.26 10.32
N THR A 66 -7.25 4.15 9.81
CA THR A 66 -8.44 4.13 8.97
C THR A 66 -9.11 2.75 9.00
N ASP A 67 -10.45 2.75 8.92
CA ASP A 67 -11.26 1.55 8.67
C ASP A 67 -11.65 1.42 7.19
N TYR A 68 -11.02 2.20 6.29
CA TYR A 68 -11.16 2.06 4.85
C TYR A 68 -10.87 0.59 4.43
N PRO A 69 -11.70 -0.02 3.55
CA PRO A 69 -12.73 0.60 2.71
C PRO A 69 -14.14 0.64 3.32
N PHE A 70 -14.30 0.29 4.61
CA PHE A 70 -15.62 0.22 5.26
C PHE A 70 -16.07 1.54 5.87
N ASP A 71 -15.12 2.44 6.13
CA ASP A 71 -15.35 3.83 6.52
C ASP A 71 -14.50 4.78 5.66
N GLY A 72 -14.96 6.03 5.48
CA GLY A 72 -14.27 7.04 4.68
C GLY A 72 -13.27 7.91 5.46
N THR A 73 -13.17 7.75 6.78
CA THR A 73 -12.31 8.58 7.62
C THR A 73 -10.87 8.06 7.60
N VAL A 74 -9.94 8.93 7.21
CA VAL A 74 -8.50 8.66 7.27
C VAL A 74 -7.85 9.66 8.22
N LYS A 75 -7.12 9.17 9.23
CA LYS A 75 -6.40 10.00 10.20
C LYS A 75 -4.90 9.76 10.06
N PHE A 76 -4.15 10.85 9.88
CA PHE A 76 -2.68 10.80 9.88
C PHE A 76 -2.15 11.42 11.17
N ARG A 77 -1.24 10.70 11.83
CA ARG A 77 -0.45 11.21 12.97
C ARG A 77 1.01 11.30 12.55
N PHE A 78 1.61 12.46 12.80
CA PHE A 78 3.01 12.74 12.50
C PHE A 78 3.81 12.66 13.81
N GLN A 79 4.86 11.85 13.81
CA GLN A 79 5.81 11.72 14.92
C GLN A 79 7.08 12.50 14.64
#